data_AF-A0AAV7N863-F1
#
_entry.id   AF-A0AAV7N863-F1
#
_cell.length_a   1.000
_cell.length_b   1.000
_cell.length_c   1.000
_cell.angle_alpha   90.00
_cell.angle_beta   90.00
_cell.angle_gamma   90.00
#
_symmetry.space_group_name_H-M   'P 1'
#
loop_
_entity.id
_entity.type
_entity.pdbx_description
1 polymer ?
#
loop_
_entity_poly.entity_id
_entity_poly.type
_entity_poly.pdbx_seq_one_letter_code
_entity_poly.pdbx_strand_id
1 'polypeptide(L)'
;QEEHPWCPVAPCPRVKKPRPARMTKTFSDSGDKAEHVKITSRQKPGFLGRLSETSGGMLIGLVVFSLSFYVHFTNEGRAVKTAASLDEGLSIVVSLDTVNRVEPQNEGRLVHLSGVLSTSKPLNDPNYGISIECVKLKRQVEMYQWIEYEDS
;
A
#
# COMPACT_ATOMS: atom_id res chain seq x y z
N GLN A 1 49.82 -2.03 34.94
CA GLN A 1 50.79 -3.13 34.83
C GLN A 1 49.92 -4.38 34.80
N GLU A 2 49.60 -5.02 33.67
CA GLU A 2 50.25 -5.30 32.37
C GLU A 2 49.13 -5.35 31.29
N GLU A 3 49.23 -4.72 30.11
CA GLU A 3 49.84 -5.23 28.84
C GLU A 3 49.32 -6.61 28.36
N HIS A 4 48.35 -6.58 27.41
CA HIS A 4 48.13 -7.37 26.17
C HIS A 4 48.50 -8.88 26.10
N PRO A 5 47.75 -9.77 25.38
CA PRO A 5 47.62 -9.64 23.92
C PRO A 5 46.39 -10.29 23.20
N TRP A 6 46.02 -9.67 22.07
CA TRP A 6 45.63 -10.26 20.78
C TRP A 6 44.94 -11.65 20.76
N CYS A 7 43.63 -11.68 20.46
CA CYS A 7 43.00 -12.84 19.84
C CYS A 7 43.34 -12.89 18.34
N PRO A 8 43.96 -13.98 17.82
CA PRO A 8 44.15 -14.15 16.39
C PRO A 8 42.83 -14.59 15.75
N VAL A 9 42.30 -13.78 14.83
CA VAL A 9 41.29 -14.22 13.86
C VAL A 9 41.93 -15.30 12.98
N ALA A 10 41.48 -16.54 13.14
CA ALA A 10 41.91 -17.64 12.29
C ALA A 10 41.53 -17.36 10.83
N PRO A 11 42.43 -17.54 9.85
CA PRO A 11 42.08 -17.40 8.44
C PRO A 11 41.08 -18.49 8.04
N CYS A 12 39.99 -18.09 7.38
CA CYS A 12 39.02 -18.99 6.79
C CYS A 12 39.71 -19.98 5.81
N PRO A 13 39.46 -21.30 5.88
CA PRO A 13 40.14 -22.26 5.02
C PRO A 13 39.79 -22.02 3.56
N ARG A 14 40.83 -21.71 2.76
CA ARG A 14 40.72 -21.50 1.31
C ARG A 14 40.45 -22.84 0.63
N VAL A 15 39.19 -23.09 0.29
CA VAL A 15 38.77 -24.25 -0.51
C VAL A 15 39.47 -24.17 -1.88
N LYS A 16 40.51 -25.01 -2.07
CA LYS A 16 41.18 -25.17 -3.36
C LYS A 16 40.23 -25.92 -4.29
N LYS A 17 39.61 -25.22 -5.24
CA LYS A 17 38.88 -25.87 -6.34
C LYS A 17 39.85 -26.80 -7.08
N PRO A 18 39.48 -28.07 -7.35
CA PRO A 18 40.32 -28.95 -8.14
C PRO A 18 40.53 -28.34 -9.53
N ARG A 19 41.78 -28.32 -9.99
CA ARG A 19 42.13 -27.94 -11.36
C ARG A 19 41.49 -28.97 -12.30
N PRO A 20 40.76 -28.56 -13.34
CA PRO A 20 40.27 -29.53 -14.32
C PRO A 20 41.49 -30.23 -14.95
N ALA A 21 41.47 -31.56 -14.95
CA ALA A 21 42.48 -32.36 -15.63
C ALA A 21 42.50 -31.99 -17.11
N ARG A 22 43.68 -31.59 -17.59
CA ARG A 22 43.92 -31.33 -19.02
C ARG A 22 43.93 -32.66 -19.74
N MET A 23 42.79 -33.02 -20.32
CA MET A 23 42.65 -34.21 -21.16
C MET A 23 43.30 -33.93 -22.50
N THR A 24 44.54 -34.39 -22.68
CA THR A 24 45.20 -34.41 -23.99
C THR A 24 44.52 -35.47 -24.84
N LYS A 25 43.70 -35.04 -25.81
CA LYS A 25 43.24 -35.94 -26.86
C LYS A 25 44.40 -36.18 -27.82
N THR A 26 44.99 -37.36 -27.75
CA THR A 26 45.87 -37.88 -28.78
C THR A 26 45.01 -38.14 -30.02
N PHE A 27 45.18 -37.35 -31.07
CA PHE A 27 44.48 -37.55 -32.33
C PHE A 27 45.25 -38.60 -33.12
N SER A 28 44.72 -39.82 -33.16
CA SER A 28 45.21 -40.86 -34.06
C SER A 28 44.60 -40.59 -35.44
N ASP A 29 45.45 -40.25 -36.39
CA ASP A 29 45.10 -40.11 -37.79
C ASP A 29 44.67 -41.47 -38.37
N SER A 30 43.43 -41.58 -38.82
CA SER A 30 42.94 -42.67 -39.66
C SER A 30 41.55 -42.33 -40.23
N GLY A 31 41.53 -42.05 -41.53
CA GLY A 31 40.43 -42.43 -42.40
C GLY A 31 39.28 -41.44 -42.55
N ASP A 32 39.16 -40.90 -43.76
CA ASP A 32 37.95 -40.36 -44.38
C ASP A 32 36.64 -40.96 -43.83
N LYS A 33 35.85 -40.16 -43.10
CA LYS A 33 34.37 -40.10 -43.19
C LYS A 33 33.89 -38.72 -42.78
N ALA A 34 33.08 -38.10 -43.63
CA ALA A 34 32.44 -36.81 -43.43
C ALA A 34 31.58 -36.80 -42.15
N GLU A 35 32.10 -36.18 -41.09
CA GLU A 35 31.38 -35.91 -39.85
C GLU A 35 30.49 -34.67 -40.06
N HIS A 36 29.16 -34.88 -40.07
CA HIS A 36 28.18 -33.81 -40.11
C HIS A 36 28.27 -32.96 -38.83
N VAL A 37 29.04 -31.88 -38.87
CA VAL A 37 29.01 -30.84 -37.83
C VAL A 37 27.62 -30.18 -37.88
N LYS A 38 26.72 -30.56 -36.98
CA LYS A 38 25.45 -29.85 -36.76
C LYS A 38 25.75 -28.50 -36.10
N ILE A 39 26.04 -27.50 -36.92
CA ILE A 39 26.10 -26.10 -36.48
C ILE A 39 24.67 -25.70 -36.12
N THR A 40 24.33 -25.72 -34.83
CA THR A 40 23.04 -25.19 -34.37
C THR A 40 23.18 -23.68 -34.33
N SER A 41 23.00 -23.04 -35.48
CA SER A 41 22.87 -21.59 -35.58
C SER A 41 21.59 -21.18 -34.85
N ARG A 42 21.71 -20.70 -33.61
CA ARG A 42 20.57 -20.08 -32.93
C ARG A 42 20.31 -18.76 -33.65
N GLN A 43 19.24 -18.71 -34.44
CA GLN A 43 18.76 -17.47 -35.04
C GLN A 43 18.68 -16.41 -33.94
N LYS A 44 19.44 -15.31 -34.07
CA LYS A 44 19.32 -14.17 -33.17
C LYS A 44 17.93 -13.61 -33.41
N PRO A 45 17.03 -13.59 -32.41
CA PRO A 45 15.71 -13.02 -32.62
C PRO A 45 15.88 -11.58 -33.08
N GLY A 46 15.20 -11.21 -34.16
CA GLY A 46 15.24 -9.85 -34.69
C GLY A 46 14.78 -8.85 -33.64
N PHE A 47 15.17 -7.58 -33.81
CA PHE A 47 14.83 -6.48 -32.89
C PHE A 47 13.32 -6.42 -32.57
N LEU A 48 12.48 -6.65 -33.58
CA LEU A 48 11.01 -6.67 -33.44
C LEU A 48 10.48 -7.90 -32.68
N GLY A 49 11.13 -9.06 -32.80
CA GLY A 49 10.72 -10.28 -32.09
C GLY A 49 10.86 -10.12 -30.57
N ARG A 50 11.92 -9.43 -30.13
CA ARG A 50 12.13 -9.10 -28.72
C ARG A 50 11.18 -8.03 -28.20
N LEU A 51 10.81 -7.07 -29.05
CA LEU A 51 9.81 -6.05 -28.69
C LEU A 51 8.41 -6.66 -28.51
N SER A 52 8.04 -7.62 -29.38
CA SER A 52 6.77 -8.34 -29.28
C SER A 52 6.68 -9.28 -28.08
N GLU A 53 7.82 -9.80 -27.59
CA GLU A 53 7.85 -10.62 -26.37
C GLU A 53 7.50 -9.81 -25.11
N THR A 54 7.76 -8.50 -25.11
CA THR A 54 7.50 -7.59 -23.98
C THR A 54 6.19 -6.78 -24.08
N SER A 55 5.53 -6.80 -25.24
CA SER A 55 4.32 -5.99 -25.52
C SER A 55 3.14 -6.35 -24.61
N GLY A 56 3.03 -7.61 -24.20
CA GLY A 56 1.98 -8.08 -23.28
C GLY A 56 2.04 -7.39 -21.91
N GLY A 57 3.24 -7.21 -21.36
CA GLY A 57 3.43 -6.51 -20.08
C GLY A 57 3.06 -5.03 -20.15
N MET A 58 3.35 -4.38 -21.27
CA MET A 58 3.00 -2.97 -21.49
C MET A 58 1.49 -2.73 -21.55
N LEU A 59 0.74 -3.62 -22.23
CA LEU A 59 -0.72 -3.54 -22.28
C LEU A 59 -1.35 -3.75 -20.91
N ILE A 60 -0.87 -4.75 -20.16
CA ILE A 60 -1.32 -5.00 -18.79
C ILE A 60 -1.04 -3.79 -17.90
N GLY A 61 0.16 -3.21 -17.99
CA GLY A 61 0.52 -1.99 -17.27
C GLY A 61 -0.40 -0.82 -17.56
N LEU A 62 -0.76 -0.60 -18.84
CA LEU A 62 -1.66 0.48 -19.24
C LEU A 62 -3.10 0.27 -18.74
N VAL A 63 -3.57 -0.98 -18.70
CA VAL A 63 -4.88 -1.34 -18.12
C VAL A 63 -4.88 -1.08 -16.61
N VAL A 64 -3.86 -1.53 -15.89
CA VAL A 64 -3.76 -1.32 -14.43
C VAL A 64 -3.63 0.17 -14.09
N PHE A 65 -2.86 0.93 -14.87
CA PHE A 65 -2.73 2.38 -14.71
C PHE A 65 -4.09 3.08 -14.89
N SER A 66 -4.82 2.76 -15.96
CA SER A 66 -6.14 3.33 -16.22
C SER A 66 -7.17 2.95 -15.14
N LEU A 67 -7.12 1.69 -14.66
CA LEU A 67 -7.97 1.21 -13.58
C LEU A 67 -7.68 1.93 -12.25
N SER A 68 -6.42 2.25 -11.97
CA SER A 68 -6.03 3.00 -10.77
C SER A 68 -6.71 4.37 -10.71
N PHE A 69 -6.64 5.15 -11.81
CA PHE A 69 -7.37 6.42 -11.87
C PHE A 69 -8.87 6.23 -11.74
N TYR A 70 -9.45 5.24 -12.42
CA TYR A 70 -10.88 4.96 -12.33
C TYR A 70 -11.34 4.69 -10.88
N VAL A 71 -10.62 3.86 -10.13
CA VAL A 71 -10.94 3.57 -8.72
C VAL A 71 -10.78 4.82 -7.85
N HIS A 72 -9.72 5.61 -8.08
CA HIS A 72 -9.47 6.83 -7.32
C HIS A 72 -10.57 7.88 -7.56
N PHE A 73 -10.91 8.13 -8.83
CA PHE A 73 -11.98 9.08 -9.21
C PHE A 73 -13.37 8.63 -8.80
N THR A 74 -13.68 7.32 -8.80
CA THR A 74 -14.99 6.83 -8.36
C THR A 74 -15.14 6.87 -6.84
N ASN A 75 -14.03 6.80 -6.08
CA ASN A 75 -14.05 6.99 -4.64
C ASN A 75 -14.21 8.48 -4.30
N GLU A 76 -13.34 9.34 -4.82
CA GLU A 76 -13.37 10.78 -4.53
C GLU A 76 -14.59 11.47 -5.12
N GLY A 77 -15.00 11.09 -6.33
CA GLY A 77 -16.18 11.65 -6.99
C GLY A 77 -17.50 11.34 -6.24
N ARG A 78 -17.56 10.25 -5.46
CA ARG A 78 -18.71 9.99 -4.58
C ARG A 78 -18.67 10.88 -3.34
N ALA A 79 -17.48 11.07 -2.75
CA ALA A 79 -17.31 11.97 -1.60
C ALA A 79 -17.68 13.42 -1.95
N VAL A 80 -17.25 13.92 -3.11
CA VAL A 80 -17.56 15.28 -3.58
C VAL A 80 -19.04 15.46 -3.90
N LYS A 81 -19.68 14.47 -4.54
CA LYS A 81 -21.13 14.53 -4.83
C LYS A 81 -21.98 14.54 -3.56
N THR A 82 -21.59 13.77 -2.55
CA THR A 82 -22.27 13.80 -1.26
C THR A 82 -22.08 15.14 -0.56
N ALA A 83 -20.87 15.70 -0.53
CA ALA A 83 -20.62 17.02 0.04
C ALA A 83 -21.44 18.13 -0.65
N ALA A 84 -21.48 18.14 -1.99
CA ALA A 84 -22.24 19.12 -2.76
C ALA A 84 -23.76 19.01 -2.53
N SER A 85 -24.29 17.79 -2.41
CA SER A 85 -25.71 17.58 -2.10
C SER A 85 -26.08 18.01 -0.68
N LEU A 86 -25.14 17.91 0.27
CA LEU A 86 -25.33 18.41 1.63
C LEU A 86 -25.35 19.95 1.65
N ASP A 87 -24.49 20.61 0.87
CA ASP A 87 -24.48 22.07 0.75
C ASP A 87 -25.75 22.62 0.09
N GLU A 88 -26.21 21.97 -0.99
CA GLU A 88 -27.49 22.33 -1.63
C GLU A 88 -28.66 22.13 -0.65
N GLY A 89 -28.67 21.02 0.08
CA GLY A 89 -29.64 20.75 1.14
C GLY A 89 -29.61 21.82 2.23
N LEU A 90 -28.43 22.27 2.67
CA LEU A 90 -28.25 23.29 3.70
C LEU A 90 -28.70 24.68 3.22
N SER A 91 -28.59 24.98 1.93
CA SER A 91 -29.03 26.27 1.38
C SER A 91 -30.56 26.46 1.41
N ILE A 92 -31.32 25.37 1.45
CA ILE A 92 -32.80 25.37 1.49
C ILE A 92 -33.32 25.41 2.94
N VAL A 93 -32.44 25.20 3.91
CA VAL A 93 -32.82 25.09 5.32
C VAL A 93 -33.21 26.45 5.91
N VAL A 94 -34.42 26.52 6.44
CA VAL A 94 -34.85 27.63 7.30
C VAL A 94 -34.45 27.31 8.74
N SER A 95 -33.62 28.17 9.33
CA SER A 95 -33.23 28.06 10.74
C SER A 95 -34.34 28.63 11.62
N LEU A 96 -34.87 27.81 12.53
CA LEU A 96 -35.89 28.21 13.48
C LEU A 96 -35.28 28.30 14.88
N ASP A 97 -35.38 29.48 15.50
CA ASP A 97 -34.85 29.75 16.84
C ASP A 97 -35.75 29.20 17.96
N THR A 98 -37.02 28.89 17.66
CA THR A 98 -38.01 28.50 18.67
C THR A 98 -38.55 27.10 18.40
N VAL A 99 -38.20 26.14 19.25
CA VAL A 99 -38.70 24.74 19.22
C VAL A 99 -40.14 24.63 19.74
N ASN A 100 -40.62 25.66 20.45
CA ASN A 100 -41.84 25.58 21.26
C ASN A 100 -43.15 25.84 20.49
N ARG A 101 -43.09 26.23 19.21
CA ARG A 101 -44.30 26.54 18.42
C ARG A 101 -44.16 26.10 16.97
N VAL A 102 -45.15 25.36 16.48
CA VAL A 102 -45.27 25.01 15.06
C VAL A 102 -45.93 26.17 14.34
N GLU A 103 -45.22 26.75 13.36
CA GLU A 103 -45.72 27.82 12.51
C GLU A 103 -46.24 27.25 11.18
N PRO A 104 -47.53 27.46 10.82
CA PRO A 104 -48.12 26.93 9.58
C PRO A 104 -47.40 27.40 8.31
N GLN A 105 -46.63 28.50 8.39
CA GLN A 105 -45.90 29.09 7.28
C GLN A 105 -44.71 28.23 6.82
N ASN A 106 -44.27 27.28 7.65
CA ASN A 106 -43.14 26.39 7.38
C ASN A 106 -43.57 25.00 6.90
N GLU A 107 -44.87 24.78 6.66
CA GLU A 107 -45.38 23.51 6.13
C GLU A 107 -44.80 23.21 4.73
N GLY A 108 -44.23 22.01 4.57
CA GLY A 108 -43.60 21.58 3.31
C GLY A 108 -42.18 22.09 3.07
N ARG A 109 -41.56 22.80 4.03
CA ARG A 109 -40.18 23.29 3.95
C ARG A 109 -39.23 22.49 4.83
N LEU A 110 -37.96 22.40 4.43
CA LEU A 110 -36.90 21.82 5.26
C LEU A 110 -36.52 22.83 6.34
N VAL A 111 -36.75 22.48 7.60
CA VAL A 111 -36.47 23.35 8.75
C VAL A 111 -35.34 22.75 9.60
N HIS A 112 -34.47 23.60 10.12
CA HIS A 112 -33.43 23.23 11.07
C HIS A 112 -33.71 23.92 12.39
N LEU A 113 -33.78 23.10 13.45
CA LEU A 113 -34.03 23.55 14.81
C LEU A 113 -32.74 23.43 15.60
N SER A 114 -32.42 24.48 16.36
CA SER A 114 -31.30 24.48 17.30
C SER A 114 -31.80 24.90 18.67
N GLY A 115 -31.35 24.23 19.71
CA GLY A 115 -31.84 24.47 21.07
C GLY A 115 -30.94 23.82 22.12
N VAL A 116 -31.18 24.19 23.38
CA VAL A 116 -30.45 23.64 24.52
C VAL A 116 -30.84 22.17 24.69
N LEU A 117 -29.88 21.28 24.48
CA LEU A 117 -30.08 19.83 24.59
C LEU A 117 -29.89 19.38 26.03
N SER A 118 -30.98 18.98 26.68
CA SER A 118 -30.96 18.45 28.05
C SER A 118 -31.23 16.95 28.04
N THR A 119 -30.37 16.17 28.69
CA THR A 119 -30.51 14.71 28.81
C THR A 119 -31.01 14.35 30.22
N SER A 120 -32.00 13.47 30.32
CA SER A 120 -32.55 13.06 31.62
C SER A 120 -31.63 12.15 32.44
N LYS A 121 -30.69 11.45 31.78
CA LYS A 121 -29.78 10.50 32.41
C LYS A 121 -28.33 10.89 32.12
N PRO A 122 -27.45 10.95 33.14
CA PRO A 122 -26.02 11.18 32.92
C PRO A 122 -25.35 9.97 32.28
N LEU A 123 -24.35 10.22 31.45
CA LEU A 123 -23.53 9.18 30.82
C LEU A 123 -22.32 8.88 31.72
N ASN A 124 -22.06 7.60 31.95
CA ASN A 124 -21.02 7.14 32.89
C ASN A 124 -19.98 6.26 32.17
N ASP A 125 -18.69 6.54 32.37
CA ASP A 125 -17.57 5.65 32.04
C ASP A 125 -17.02 4.99 33.31
N PRO A 126 -17.34 3.70 33.55
CA PRO A 126 -16.94 2.99 34.77
C PRO A 126 -15.42 2.74 34.85
N ASN A 127 -14.68 2.78 33.73
CA ASN A 127 -13.23 2.53 33.76
C ASN A 127 -12.45 3.70 34.38
N TYR A 128 -12.99 4.92 34.27
CA TYR A 128 -12.36 6.15 34.76
C TYR A 128 -13.18 6.84 35.86
N GLY A 129 -14.36 6.31 36.21
CA GLY A 129 -15.24 6.89 37.23
C GLY A 129 -15.84 8.24 36.82
N ILE A 130 -16.01 8.47 35.52
CA ILE A 130 -16.50 9.75 34.97
C ILE A 130 -18.01 9.66 34.82
N SER A 131 -18.78 10.56 35.44
CA SER A 131 -20.23 10.68 35.26
C SER A 131 -20.59 12.13 34.93
N ILE A 132 -21.09 12.36 33.72
CA ILE A 132 -21.39 13.71 33.22
C ILE A 132 -22.71 13.69 32.46
N GLU A 133 -23.53 14.72 32.65
CA GLU A 133 -24.70 14.98 31.81
C GLU A 133 -24.24 15.43 30.41
N CYS A 134 -24.18 14.49 29.50
CA CYS A 134 -23.78 14.73 28.12
C CYS A 134 -24.47 13.75 27.18
N VAL A 135 -24.55 14.15 25.91
CA VAL A 135 -25.22 13.37 24.85
C VAL A 135 -24.30 12.30 24.29
N LYS A 136 -23.00 12.60 24.25
CA LYS A 136 -21.98 11.71 23.70
C LYS A 136 -20.67 11.89 24.44
N LEU A 137 -20.19 10.80 25.03
CA LEU A 137 -18.85 10.70 25.58
C LEU A 137 -17.97 9.99 24.53
N LYS A 138 -16.90 10.65 24.06
CA LYS A 138 -15.94 10.08 23.11
C LYS A 138 -14.61 9.83 23.82
N ARG A 139 -14.17 8.58 23.85
CA ARG A 139 -12.83 8.20 24.32
C ARG A 139 -11.85 8.24 23.15
N GLN A 140 -10.76 8.98 23.29
CA GLN A 140 -9.60 8.88 22.40
C GLN A 140 -8.48 8.20 23.16
N VAL A 141 -7.88 7.18 22.54
CA VAL A 141 -6.79 6.40 23.12
C VAL A 141 -5.60 6.53 22.19
N GLU A 142 -4.46 6.89 22.76
CA GLU A 142 -3.18 6.97 22.08
C GLU A 142 -2.24 5.92 22.68
N MET A 143 -1.37 5.35 21.84
CA MET A 143 -0.40 4.34 22.25
C MET A 143 1.00 4.86 21.93
N TYR A 144 1.88 4.88 22.92
CA TYR A 144 3.31 5.14 22.72
C TYR A 144 4.02 3.82 22.45
N GLN A 145 4.77 3.76 21.35
CA GLN A 145 5.56 2.60 20.96
C GLN A 145 7.05 2.99 20.96
N TRP A 146 7.87 2.19 21.62
CA TRP A 146 9.32 2.33 21.55
C TRP A 146 9.83 1.72 20.24
N ILE A 147 10.77 2.44 19.60
CA ILE A 147 11.50 1.98 18.43
C ILE A 147 12.94 1.73 18.89
N GLU A 148 13.40 0.50 18.75
CA GLU A 148 14.79 0.13 19.04
C GLU A 148 15.62 0.22 17.76
N TYR A 149 16.83 0.76 17.88
CA TYR A 149 17.82 0.82 16.82
C TYR A 149 18.99 -0.07 17.19
N GLU A 150 19.39 -0.94 16.27
CA GLU A 150 20.57 -1.80 16.41
C GLU A 150 21.67 -1.23 15.52
N ASP A 151 22.81 -0.86 16.12
CA ASP A 151 24.00 -0.40 15.38
C ASP A 151 24.75 -1.62 14.81
N SER A 152 24.96 -1.63 13.49
CA SER A 152 25.67 -2.68 12.73
C SER A 152 27.18 -2.47 12.66
#